data_AF-A0A0N8H4C5-F1
#
_entry.id   AF-A0A0N8H4C5-F1
#
_cell.length_a   1.000
_cell.length_b   1.000
_cell.length_c   1.000
_cell.angle_alpha   90.00
_cell.angle_beta   90.00
_cell.angle_gamma   90.00
#
_symmetry.space_group_name_H-M   'P 1'
#
loop_
_entity.id
_entity.type
_entity.pdbx_description
1 polymer ?
#
loop_
_entity_poly.entity_id
_entity_poly.type
_entity_poly.pdbx_seq_one_letter_code
_entity_poly.pdbx_strand_id
1 'polypeptide(L)'
;MEIVKNLHSYFAYVVLLILLLAVVNAVSGWLGKREFRFDKDLRVSLFALILSHIQLLIGLAVFFISANGLKAIQTLGMGGMNAAARLLAVEHPFTNIIAIALITIGWSRHKKKTEDTAKFKSIAIFYGLGLLLILLRIPWGQWL
;
A
#
# COMPACT_ATOMS: atom_id res chain seq x y z
N MET A 1 23.06 2.59 -1.56
CA MET A 1 22.06 1.99 -0.63
C MET A 1 21.13 3.05 -0.07
N GLU A 2 21.69 4.14 0.47
CA GLU A 2 20.94 5.25 1.08
C GLU A 2 19.96 5.96 0.14
N ILE A 3 20.36 6.21 -1.12
CA ILE A 3 19.52 6.86 -2.14
C ILE A 3 18.21 6.10 -2.38
N VAL A 4 18.26 4.76 -2.50
CA VAL A 4 17.07 3.93 -2.77
C VAL A 4 16.17 3.85 -1.54
N LYS A 5 16.74 3.78 -0.32
CA LYS A 5 15.99 3.83 0.94
C LYS A 5 15.27 5.17 1.11
N ASN A 6 15.95 6.28 0.81
CA ASN A 6 15.39 7.62 0.91
C ASN A 6 14.28 7.80 -0.14
N LEU A 7 14.53 7.37 -1.38
CA LEU A 7 13.50 7.37 -2.43
C LEU A 7 12.26 6.60 -1.99
N HIS A 8 12.42 5.38 -1.44
CA HIS A 8 11.31 4.58 -0.95
C HIS A 8 10.50 5.31 0.14
N SER A 9 11.19 5.95 1.09
CA SER A 9 10.55 6.60 2.23
C SER A 9 9.82 7.89 1.82
N TYR A 10 10.44 8.74 1.00
CA TYR A 10 9.80 9.95 0.49
C TYR A 10 8.64 9.64 -0.46
N PHE A 11 8.82 8.68 -1.36
CA PHE A 11 7.77 8.29 -2.31
C PHE A 11 6.57 7.66 -1.60
N ALA A 12 6.80 6.96 -0.48
CA ALA A 12 5.74 6.41 0.35
C ALA A 12 4.73 7.46 0.83
N TYR A 13 5.19 8.67 1.22
CA TYR A 13 4.28 9.75 1.63
C TYR A 13 3.35 10.17 0.50
N VAL A 14 3.86 10.26 -0.73
CA VAL A 14 3.05 10.56 -1.92
C VAL A 14 2.02 9.45 -2.15
N VAL A 15 2.45 8.19 -2.07
CA VAL A 15 1.58 7.02 -2.25
C VAL A 15 0.47 7.00 -1.19
N LEU A 16 0.82 7.25 0.08
CA LEU A 16 -0.12 7.32 1.19
C LEU A 16 -1.16 8.43 0.99
N LEU A 17 -0.72 9.61 0.56
CA LEU A 17 -1.63 10.73 0.29
C LEU A 17 -2.63 10.36 -0.82
N ILE A 18 -2.15 9.84 -1.95
CA ILE A 18 -3.03 9.47 -3.07
C ILE A 18 -3.95 8.30 -2.70
N LEU A 19 -3.47 7.31 -1.95
CA LEU A 19 -4.28 6.20 -1.47
C LEU A 19 -5.36 6.68 -0.49
N LEU A 20 -5.04 7.59 0.43
CA LEU A 20 -5.99 8.21 1.34
C LEU A 20 -7.06 8.98 0.55
N LEU A 21 -6.67 9.79 -0.45
CA LEU A 21 -7.62 10.50 -1.31
C LEU A 21 -8.55 9.53 -2.06
N ALA A 22 -8.03 8.40 -2.56
CA ALA A 22 -8.83 7.37 -3.20
C ALA A 22 -9.86 6.75 -2.24
N VAL A 23 -9.45 6.44 -1.01
CA VAL A 23 -10.34 5.88 0.03
C VAL A 23 -11.42 6.90 0.42
N VAL A 24 -11.05 8.14 0.73
CA VAL A 24 -11.99 9.20 1.11
C VAL A 24 -12.98 9.48 -0.01
N ASN A 25 -12.51 9.56 -1.26
CA ASN A 25 -13.36 9.74 -2.42
C ASN A 25 -14.33 8.56 -2.60
N ALA A 26 -13.86 7.33 -2.43
CA ALA A 26 -14.70 6.14 -2.56
C ALA A 26 -15.75 6.00 -1.45
N VAL A 27 -15.39 6.31 -0.20
CA VAL A 27 -16.33 6.34 0.94
C VAL A 27 -17.38 7.41 0.72
N SER A 28 -16.98 8.62 0.32
CA SER A 28 -17.91 9.73 0.06
C SER A 28 -18.85 9.41 -1.10
N GLY A 29 -18.34 8.82 -2.19
CA GLY A 29 -19.16 8.39 -3.32
C GLY A 29 -20.13 7.27 -2.96
N TRP A 30 -19.71 6.34 -2.10
CA TRP A 30 -20.56 5.26 -1.61
C TRP A 30 -21.70 5.76 -0.72
N LEU A 31 -21.39 6.55 0.32
CA LEU A 31 -22.38 7.05 1.27
C LEU A 31 -23.31 8.09 0.64
N GLY A 32 -22.78 8.93 -0.26
CA GLY A 32 -23.55 9.93 -1.00
C GLY A 32 -24.32 9.38 -2.20
N LYS A 33 -24.22 8.07 -2.50
CA LYS A 33 -24.84 7.42 -3.67
C LYS A 33 -24.58 8.18 -4.98
N ARG A 34 -23.36 8.71 -5.13
CA ARG A 34 -22.96 9.50 -6.29
C ARG A 34 -22.79 8.59 -7.51
N GLU A 35 -22.99 9.15 -8.70
CA GLU A 35 -22.59 8.49 -9.95
C GLU A 35 -21.07 8.33 -10.03
N PHE A 36 -20.61 7.21 -10.58
CA PHE A 36 -19.18 6.91 -10.67
C PHE A 36 -18.58 7.57 -11.90
N ARG A 37 -17.78 8.61 -11.69
CA ARG A 37 -17.23 9.45 -12.74
C ARG A 37 -15.85 8.96 -13.21
N PHE A 38 -15.75 8.65 -14.51
CA PHE A 38 -14.49 8.18 -15.11
C PHE A 38 -13.38 9.23 -15.13
N ASP A 39 -13.73 10.52 -15.21
CA ASP A 39 -12.78 11.63 -15.24
C ASP A 39 -12.12 11.89 -13.88
N LYS A 40 -12.76 11.47 -12.78
CA LYS A 40 -12.28 11.71 -11.41
C LYS A 40 -12.11 10.42 -10.60
N ASP A 41 -13.21 9.71 -10.33
CA ASP A 41 -13.24 8.59 -9.38
C ASP A 41 -12.39 7.42 -9.84
N LEU A 42 -12.45 7.10 -11.14
CA LEU A 42 -11.60 6.08 -11.74
C LEU A 42 -10.12 6.48 -11.66
N ARG A 43 -9.79 7.71 -12.05
CA ARG A 43 -8.39 8.17 -12.15
C ARG A 43 -7.71 8.20 -10.80
N VAL A 44 -8.35 8.74 -9.77
CA VAL A 44 -7.78 8.78 -8.42
C VAL A 44 -7.53 7.35 -7.91
N SER A 45 -8.47 6.45 -8.13
CA SER A 45 -8.32 5.03 -7.74
C SER A 45 -7.23 4.32 -8.53
N LEU A 46 -7.11 4.61 -9.83
CA LEU A 46 -6.08 4.07 -10.70
C LEU A 46 -4.68 4.55 -10.30
N PHE A 47 -4.52 5.85 -9.99
CA PHE A 47 -3.25 6.38 -9.53
C PHE A 47 -2.85 5.77 -8.18
N ALA A 48 -3.78 5.62 -7.24
CA ALA A 48 -3.52 4.91 -6.00
C ALA A 48 -3.05 3.46 -6.25
N LEU A 49 -3.69 2.72 -7.17
CA LEU A 49 -3.25 1.38 -7.56
C LEU A 49 -1.81 1.39 -8.09
N ILE A 50 -1.53 2.20 -9.12
CA ILE A 50 -0.24 2.22 -9.82
C ILE A 50 0.87 2.63 -8.87
N LEU A 51 0.70 3.74 -8.14
CA LEU A 51 1.72 4.25 -7.23
C LEU A 51 2.00 3.26 -6.10
N SER A 52 0.97 2.58 -5.58
CA SER A 52 1.16 1.56 -4.54
C SER A 52 1.94 0.34 -5.03
N HIS A 53 1.78 -0.06 -6.31
CA HIS A 53 2.58 -1.12 -6.91
C HIS A 53 4.03 -0.68 -7.14
N ILE A 54 4.24 0.54 -7.65
CA ILE A 54 5.59 1.10 -7.82
C ILE A 54 6.29 1.17 -6.45
N GLN A 55 5.59 1.61 -5.41
CA GLN A 55 6.11 1.65 -4.04
C GLN A 55 6.53 0.26 -3.55
N LEU A 56 5.73 -0.78 -3.81
CA LEU A 56 6.08 -2.16 -3.48
C LEU A 56 7.35 -2.61 -4.21
N LEU A 57 7.48 -2.31 -5.50
CA LEU A 57 8.68 -2.67 -6.28
C LEU A 57 9.93 -1.99 -5.74
N ILE A 58 9.85 -0.70 -5.41
CA ILE A 58 10.95 0.04 -4.76
C ILE A 58 11.25 -0.59 -3.39
N GLY A 59 10.23 -0.95 -2.61
CA GLY A 59 10.38 -1.60 -1.31
C GLY A 59 11.04 -2.97 -1.39
N LEU A 60 10.71 -3.77 -2.40
CA LEU A 60 11.38 -5.04 -2.68
C LEU A 60 12.84 -4.81 -3.07
N ALA A 61 13.14 -3.80 -3.88
CA ALA A 61 14.52 -3.44 -4.18
C ALA A 61 15.30 -3.09 -2.88
N VAL A 62 14.72 -2.29 -1.99
CA VAL A 62 15.30 -1.99 -0.67
C VAL A 62 15.49 -3.27 0.16
N PHE A 63 14.52 -4.17 0.16
CA PHE A 63 14.58 -5.44 0.91
C PHE A 63 15.77 -6.31 0.49
N PHE A 64 16.09 -6.39 -0.80
CA PHE A 64 17.20 -7.21 -1.28
C PHE A 64 18.58 -6.56 -1.11
N ILE A 65 18.68 -5.23 -1.18
CA ILE A 65 19.97 -4.53 -1.11
C ILE A 65 20.37 -4.12 0.32
N SER A 66 19.39 -3.88 1.20
CA SER A 66 19.60 -3.38 2.57
C SER A 66 20.08 -4.47 3.53
N ALA A 67 20.88 -4.07 4.52
CA ALA A 67 21.24 -4.93 5.65
C ALA A 67 20.02 -5.35 6.49
N ASN A 68 18.98 -4.49 6.55
CA ASN A 68 17.79 -4.70 7.37
C ASN A 68 16.68 -5.52 6.69
N GLY A 69 16.91 -5.97 5.45
CA GLY A 69 15.97 -6.80 4.69
C GLY A 69 16.39 -8.26 4.69
N LEU A 70 16.62 -8.84 3.51
CA LEU A 70 16.99 -10.25 3.36
C LEU A 70 18.27 -10.62 4.11
N LYS A 71 19.26 -9.72 4.12
CA LYS A 71 20.53 -9.93 4.83
C LYS A 71 20.34 -10.11 6.33
N ALA A 72 19.39 -9.40 6.96
CA ALA A 72 19.09 -9.59 8.38
C ALA A 72 18.56 -10.99 8.66
N ILE A 73 17.70 -11.52 7.79
CA ILE A 73 17.17 -12.89 7.91
C ILE A 73 18.29 -13.92 7.76
N GLN A 74 19.18 -13.73 6.79
CA GLN A 74 20.30 -14.64 6.54
C GLN A 74 21.34 -14.65 7.65
N THR A 75 21.58 -13.50 8.29
CA THR A 75 22.63 -13.34 9.31
C THR A 75 22.16 -13.68 10.72
N LEU A 76 20.94 -13.28 11.08
CA LEU A 76 20.40 -13.47 12.43
C LEU A 76 19.52 -14.73 12.54
N GLY A 77 19.02 -15.24 11.41
CA GLY A 77 18.02 -16.30 11.37
C GLY A 77 16.65 -15.83 11.88
N MET A 78 15.60 -16.59 11.55
CA MET A 78 14.23 -16.25 11.97
C MET A 78 14.03 -16.23 13.49
N GLY A 79 14.76 -17.09 14.22
CA GLY A 79 14.69 -17.17 15.69
C GLY A 79 15.58 -16.18 16.44
N GLY A 80 16.60 -15.60 15.78
CA GLY A 80 17.57 -14.68 16.41
C GLY A 80 17.22 -13.20 16.22
N MET A 81 16.17 -12.86 15.47
CA MET A 81 15.77 -11.47 15.24
C MET A 81 15.05 -10.87 16.45
N ASN A 82 15.55 -9.72 16.91
CA ASN A 82 14.82 -8.87 17.85
C ASN A 82 13.56 -8.25 17.19
N ALA A 83 12.72 -7.60 17.99
CA ALA A 83 11.45 -7.05 17.51
C ALA A 83 11.63 -6.03 16.37
N ALA A 84 12.66 -5.17 16.42
CA ALA A 84 12.91 -4.17 15.39
C ALA A 84 13.37 -4.79 14.06
N ALA A 85 14.29 -5.76 14.11
CA ALA A 85 14.77 -6.48 12.93
C ALA A 85 13.62 -7.25 12.27
N ARG A 86 12.78 -7.93 13.06
CA ARG A 86 11.62 -8.68 12.56
C ARG A 86 10.58 -7.77 11.90
N LEU A 87 10.32 -6.59 12.48
CA LEU A 87 9.42 -5.61 11.90
C LEU A 87 9.85 -5.23 10.48
N LEU A 88 11.13 -4.91 10.29
CA LEU A 88 11.66 -4.46 8.99
C LEU A 88 11.81 -5.58 7.96
N ALA A 89 12.34 -6.72 8.39
CA ALA A 89 12.69 -7.81 7.48
C ALA A 89 11.50 -8.71 7.14
N VAL A 90 10.48 -8.78 8.00
CA VAL A 90 9.39 -9.76 7.84
C VAL A 90 8.03 -9.07 7.85
N GLU A 91 7.68 -8.42 8.97
CA GLU A 91 6.30 -7.96 9.19
C GLU A 91 5.91 -6.86 8.20
N HIS A 92 6.80 -5.89 7.96
CA HIS A 92 6.58 -4.80 7.01
C HIS A 92 6.42 -5.27 5.56
N PRO A 93 7.40 -5.96 4.93
CA PRO A 93 7.27 -6.40 3.54
C PRO A 93 6.10 -7.36 3.34
N PHE A 94 5.87 -8.29 4.27
CA PHE A 94 4.76 -9.23 4.18
C PHE A 94 3.40 -8.52 4.24
N THR A 95 3.21 -7.61 5.20
CA THR A 95 1.96 -6.87 5.33
C THR A 95 1.70 -5.96 4.13
N ASN A 96 2.74 -5.34 3.56
CA ASN A 96 2.62 -4.54 2.35
C ASN A 96 2.16 -5.38 1.16
N ILE A 97 2.69 -6.60 0.97
CA ILE A 97 2.24 -7.50 -0.10
C ILE A 97 0.74 -7.80 0.04
N ILE A 98 0.26 -8.10 1.26
CA ILE A 98 -1.16 -8.32 1.51
C ILE A 98 -1.98 -7.06 1.21
N ALA A 99 -1.51 -5.89 1.64
CA ALA A 99 -2.18 -4.63 1.37
C ALA A 99 -2.31 -4.35 -0.13
N ILE A 100 -1.25 -4.55 -0.90
CA ILE A 100 -1.28 -4.38 -2.36
C ILE A 100 -2.20 -5.41 -3.02
N ALA A 101 -2.20 -6.67 -2.57
CA ALA A 101 -3.12 -7.67 -3.06
C ALA A 101 -4.59 -7.26 -2.84
N LEU A 102 -4.93 -6.73 -1.67
CA LEU A 102 -6.27 -6.20 -1.40
C LEU A 102 -6.62 -5.03 -2.31
N ILE A 103 -5.72 -4.06 -2.50
CA ILE A 103 -5.91 -2.94 -3.43
C ILE A 103 -6.17 -3.47 -4.87
N THR A 104 -5.42 -4.47 -5.32
CA THR A 104 -5.62 -5.11 -6.63
C THR A 104 -6.97 -5.84 -6.73
N ILE A 105 -7.42 -6.49 -5.65
CA ILE A 105 -8.75 -7.11 -5.59
C ILE A 105 -9.83 -6.03 -5.70
N GLY A 106 -9.72 -4.94 -4.95
CA GLY A 106 -10.64 -3.80 -5.01
C GLY A 106 -10.77 -3.25 -6.42
N TRP A 107 -9.63 -3.06 -7.10
CA TRP A 107 -9.57 -2.64 -8.49
C TRP A 107 -10.17 -3.68 -9.45
N SER A 108 -9.84 -4.96 -9.30
CA SER A 108 -10.35 -5.99 -10.20
C SER A 108 -11.86 -6.20 -10.06
N ARG A 109 -12.39 -6.03 -8.84
CA ARG A 109 -13.82 -6.15 -8.54
C ARG A 109 -14.61 -4.96 -9.05
N HIS A 110 -14.15 -3.71 -8.88
CA HIS A 110 -14.93 -2.55 -9.33
C HIS A 110 -15.19 -2.58 -10.85
N LYS A 111 -14.21 -3.01 -11.65
CA LYS A 111 -14.36 -3.15 -13.11
C LYS A 111 -15.48 -4.11 -13.53
N LYS A 112 -15.80 -5.09 -12.70
CA LYS A 112 -16.86 -6.09 -12.94
C LYS A 112 -18.23 -5.64 -12.45
N LYS A 113 -18.35 -4.45 -11.84
CA LYS A 113 -19.61 -3.92 -11.32
C LYS A 113 -20.22 -2.93 -12.31
N THR A 114 -21.53 -3.05 -12.50
CA THR A 114 -22.33 -2.14 -13.32
C THR A 114 -22.84 -0.97 -12.49
N GLU A 115 -23.37 -1.25 -11.29
CA GLU A 115 -23.86 -0.22 -10.36
C GLU A 115 -22.73 0.63 -9.77
N ASP A 116 -22.92 1.95 -9.78
CA ASP A 116 -21.94 2.92 -9.30
C ASP A 116 -21.67 2.80 -7.80
N THR A 117 -22.72 2.61 -7.00
CA THR A 117 -22.61 2.33 -5.56
C THR A 117 -21.75 1.10 -5.30
N ALA A 118 -21.89 0.05 -6.11
CA ALA A 118 -21.10 -1.18 -5.97
C ALA A 118 -19.62 -0.98 -6.38
N LYS A 119 -19.34 -0.12 -7.38
CA LYS A 119 -17.97 0.27 -7.74
C LYS A 119 -17.29 1.00 -6.59
N PHE A 120 -17.94 2.02 -6.02
CA PHE A 120 -17.43 2.77 -4.88
C PHE A 120 -17.22 1.89 -3.65
N LYS A 121 -18.20 1.06 -3.29
CA LYS A 121 -18.10 0.14 -2.16
C LYS A 121 -16.91 -0.81 -2.28
N SER A 122 -16.65 -1.32 -3.49
CA SER A 122 -15.50 -2.19 -3.74
C SER A 122 -14.19 -1.46 -3.44
N ILE A 123 -14.01 -0.26 -3.98
CA ILE A 123 -12.78 0.51 -3.78
C ILE A 123 -12.64 0.92 -2.30
N ALA A 124 -13.70 1.46 -1.69
CA ALA A 124 -13.69 1.91 -0.30
C ALA A 124 -13.25 0.81 0.68
N ILE A 125 -13.83 -0.38 0.57
CA ILE A 125 -13.51 -1.50 1.48
C ILE A 125 -12.08 -1.99 1.25
N PHE A 126 -11.73 -2.33 0.02
CA PHE A 126 -10.45 -3.00 -0.26
C PHE A 126 -9.26 -2.03 -0.16
N TYR A 127 -9.40 -0.79 -0.63
CA TYR A 127 -8.33 0.20 -0.51
C TYR A 127 -8.25 0.68 0.93
N GLY A 128 -9.37 0.78 1.65
CA GLY A 128 -9.39 1.10 3.08
C GLY A 128 -8.67 0.06 3.92
N LEU A 129 -8.91 -1.23 3.67
CA LEU A 129 -8.18 -2.32 4.33
C LEU A 129 -6.69 -2.30 3.97
N GLY A 130 -6.34 -2.08 2.70
CA GLY A 130 -4.94 -1.93 2.28
C GLY A 130 -4.25 -0.77 2.98
N LEU A 131 -4.89 0.39 3.04
CA LEU A 131 -4.39 1.57 3.74
C LEU A 131 -4.19 1.30 5.24
N LEU A 132 -5.16 0.66 5.89
CA LEU A 132 -5.06 0.29 7.31
C LEU A 132 -3.84 -0.62 7.57
N LEU A 133 -3.66 -1.66 6.76
CA LEU A 133 -2.52 -2.58 6.89
C LEU A 133 -1.17 -1.87 6.70
N ILE A 134 -1.08 -0.98 5.70
CA ILE A 134 0.12 -0.18 5.48
C ILE A 134 0.40 0.69 6.71
N LEU A 135 -0.58 1.46 7.20
CA LEU A 135 -0.40 2.33 8.37
C LEU A 135 0.01 1.58 9.63
N LEU A 136 -0.49 0.36 9.84
CA LEU A 136 -0.15 -0.49 10.98
C LEU A 136 1.31 -0.96 10.99
N ARG A 137 1.93 -1.10 9.81
CA ARG A 137 3.26 -1.69 9.68
C ARG A 137 4.29 -0.79 9.05
N ILE A 138 4.01 0.50 8.87
CA ILE A 138 5.04 1.48 8.54
C ILE A 138 6.01 1.59 9.72
N PRO A 139 7.33 1.43 9.49
CA PRO A 139 8.34 1.62 10.53
C PRO A 139 8.64 3.12 10.67
N TRP A 140 7.72 3.87 11.30
CA TRP A 140 7.74 5.33 11.40
C TRP A 140 9.07 5.92 11.90
N GLY A 141 9.75 5.22 12.81
CA GLY A 141 11.04 5.65 13.36
C GLY A 141 12.28 5.32 12.51
N GLN A 142 12.11 4.73 11.32
CA GLN A 142 13.21 4.23 10.47
C GLN A 142 13.23 4.86 9.06
N TRP A 143 12.29 5.76 8.75
CA TRP A 143 12.15 6.44 7.46
C TRP A 143 13.07 7.66 7.28
N LEU A 144 13.69 8.14 8.36
CA LEU A 144 14.76 9.15 8.37
C LEU A 144 16.11 8.46 8.61
#